data_AF-W7WLJ3-F1
#
_entry.id   AF-W7WLJ3-F1
#
_cell.length_a   1.000
_cell.length_b   1.000
_cell.length_c   1.000
_cell.angle_alpha   90.00
_cell.angle_beta   90.00
_cell.angle_gamma   90.00
#
_symmetry.space_group_name_H-M   'P 1'
#
loop_
_entity.id
_entity.type
_entity.pdbx_description
1 polymer ?
#
loop_
_entity_poly.entity_id
_entity_poly.type
_entity_poly.pdbx_seq_one_letter_code
_entity_poly.pdbx_strand_id
1 'polypeptide(L)'
;MLGKGAIVVEGLTEFHALPVAARKLEESDASFQPLDIAGAAFFDAESEGAMPKFGTFFKALGLKTFSFYDSMPRPPEKKKLFTEAFDVDCEHVHAGFEALIVSEMSLDRLWAFLDDLRTTGDNGNFTIPAVRPSDPDLKKLARSALDGSKGAGWAARLFEGSTVAELPPTVTGFLKQVFAAFPKPADIPVEVAVAAAPAKPALPVAGGAAAPPAPAA
;
A
#
# COMPACT_ATOMS: atom_id res chain seq x y z
N MET A 1 3.78 -17.66 -1.00
CA MET A 1 2.95 -17.37 0.19
C MET A 1 2.22 -16.08 -0.11
N LEU A 2 0.88 -16.10 -0.17
CA LEU A 2 0.10 -14.86 -0.25
C LEU A 2 0.12 -14.18 1.13
N GLY A 3 0.07 -12.85 1.17
CA GLY A 3 0.13 -12.07 2.41
C GLY A 3 -1.03 -12.32 3.37
N LYS A 4 -1.10 -11.54 4.46
CA LYS A 4 -2.20 -11.56 5.45
C LYS A 4 -3.37 -10.64 5.06
N GLY A 5 -3.15 -9.68 4.16
CA GLY A 5 -4.14 -8.69 3.75
C GLY A 5 -4.10 -8.34 2.27
N ALA A 6 -5.27 -8.05 1.71
CA ALA A 6 -5.43 -7.54 0.35
C ALA A 6 -6.23 -6.22 0.36
N ILE A 7 -5.60 -5.15 -0.11
CA ILE A 7 -6.18 -3.81 -0.24
C ILE A 7 -6.50 -3.61 -1.72
N VAL A 8 -7.75 -3.83 -2.08
CA VAL A 8 -8.21 -3.79 -3.46
C VAL A 8 -8.66 -2.36 -3.80
N VAL A 9 -8.09 -1.80 -4.84
CA VAL A 9 -8.44 -0.48 -5.38
C VAL A 9 -9.01 -0.62 -6.78
N GLU A 10 -9.76 0.39 -7.23
CA GLU A 10 -10.42 0.34 -8.54
C GLU A 10 -9.44 0.38 -9.72
N GLY A 11 -8.43 1.24 -9.64
CA GLY A 11 -7.53 1.51 -10.76
C GLY A 11 -6.12 1.97 -10.38
N LEU A 12 -5.34 2.26 -11.41
CA LEU A 12 -3.92 2.63 -11.30
C LEU A 12 -3.65 3.92 -10.51
N THR A 13 -4.58 4.88 -10.52
CA THR A 13 -4.35 6.17 -9.83
C THR A 13 -4.26 5.95 -8.32
N GLU A 14 -5.21 5.20 -7.75
CA GLU A 14 -5.26 4.78 -6.37
C GLU A 14 -4.12 3.81 -6.05
N PHE A 15 -3.88 2.84 -6.96
CA PHE A 15 -2.85 1.83 -6.79
C PHE A 15 -1.45 2.45 -6.63
N HIS A 16 -1.17 3.54 -7.33
CA HIS A 16 0.10 4.28 -7.15
C HIS A 16 0.06 5.23 -5.94
N ALA A 17 -1.08 5.87 -5.65
CA ALA A 17 -1.15 6.92 -4.64
C ALA A 17 -1.26 6.39 -3.20
N LEU A 18 -2.09 5.38 -2.95
CA LEU A 18 -2.34 4.87 -1.59
C LEU A 18 -1.09 4.29 -0.93
N PRO A 19 -0.20 3.54 -1.62
CA PRO A 19 1.06 3.10 -1.02
C PRO A 19 1.96 4.26 -0.56
N VAL A 20 1.96 5.39 -1.29
CA VAL A 20 2.69 6.59 -0.87
C VAL A 20 2.08 7.17 0.39
N ALA A 21 0.76 7.30 0.47
CA ALA A 21 0.08 7.77 1.67
C ALA A 21 0.32 6.84 2.88
N ALA A 22 0.32 5.52 2.67
CA ALA A 22 0.60 4.53 3.71
C ALA A 22 2.01 4.70 4.28
N ARG A 23 3.02 4.76 3.40
CA ARG A 23 4.41 4.99 3.80
C ARG A 23 4.57 6.28 4.62
N LYS A 24 3.92 7.37 4.20
CA LYS A 24 3.99 8.64 4.92
C LYS A 24 3.34 8.56 6.31
N LEU A 25 2.28 7.78 6.47
CA LEU A 25 1.71 7.50 7.80
C LEU A 25 2.69 6.69 8.65
N GLU A 26 3.29 5.63 8.10
CA GLU A 26 4.29 4.78 8.77
C GLU A 26 5.52 5.58 9.22
N GLU A 27 6.02 6.48 8.36
CA GLU A 27 7.15 7.37 8.67
C GLU A 27 6.81 8.40 9.75
N SER A 28 5.54 8.83 9.82
CA SER A 28 5.08 9.83 10.79
C SER A 28 4.79 9.27 12.18
N ASP A 29 4.51 7.98 12.30
CA ASP A 29 4.12 7.33 13.54
C ASP A 29 4.64 5.89 13.61
N ALA A 30 5.65 5.67 14.46
CA ALA A 30 6.31 4.38 14.65
C ALA A 30 5.42 3.30 15.31
N SER A 31 4.21 3.65 15.74
CA SER A 31 3.21 2.68 16.21
C SER A 31 2.56 1.89 15.07
N PHE A 32 2.55 2.43 13.85
CA PHE A 32 2.08 1.71 12.68
C PHE A 32 3.08 0.62 12.29
N GLN A 33 2.56 -0.59 12.09
CA GLN A 33 3.31 -1.68 11.47
C GLN A 33 3.36 -1.42 9.96
N PRO A 34 4.55 -1.37 9.33
CA PRO A 34 4.65 -1.26 7.89
C PRO A 34 3.85 -2.34 7.18
N LEU A 35 3.01 -1.96 6.21
CA LEU A 35 2.07 -2.89 5.58
C LEU A 35 2.76 -4.04 4.85
N ASP A 36 3.92 -3.78 4.26
CA ASP A 36 4.76 -4.79 3.61
C ASP A 36 5.21 -5.88 4.61
N ILE A 37 5.67 -5.49 5.81
CA ILE A 37 6.05 -6.41 6.89
C ILE A 37 4.83 -7.09 7.49
N ALA A 38 3.70 -6.38 7.60
CA ALA A 38 2.42 -6.97 8.01
C ALA A 38 1.91 -8.03 7.01
N GLY A 39 2.42 -8.02 5.77
CA GLY A 39 1.96 -8.87 4.68
C GLY A 39 0.64 -8.37 4.08
N ALA A 40 0.34 -7.08 4.14
CA ALA A 40 -0.77 -6.47 3.43
C ALA A 40 -0.28 -5.90 2.09
N ALA A 41 -0.96 -6.23 1.00
CA ALA A 41 -0.59 -5.80 -0.35
C ALA A 41 -1.71 -5.03 -1.03
N PHE A 42 -1.34 -3.99 -1.78
CA PHE A 42 -2.26 -3.29 -2.67
C PHE A 42 -2.49 -4.11 -3.95
N PHE A 43 -3.71 -4.06 -4.48
CA PHE A 43 -4.11 -4.78 -5.67
C PHE A 43 -5.02 -3.91 -6.54
N ASP A 44 -4.62 -3.70 -7.79
CA ASP A 44 -5.43 -3.02 -8.81
C ASP A 44 -6.46 -3.99 -9.39
N ALA A 45 -7.75 -3.69 -9.23
CA ALA A 45 -8.82 -4.51 -9.80
C ALA A 45 -9.06 -4.23 -11.30
N GLU A 46 -8.41 -3.21 -11.88
CA GLU A 46 -8.56 -2.68 -13.24
C GLU A 46 -9.96 -2.13 -13.58
N SER A 47 -10.97 -2.48 -12.79
CA SER A 47 -12.35 -2.02 -12.94
C SER A 47 -13.17 -2.25 -11.66
N GLU A 48 -14.16 -1.38 -11.44
CA GLU A 48 -15.14 -1.51 -10.37
C GLU A 48 -15.83 -2.88 -10.35
N GLY A 49 -16.28 -3.37 -11.51
CA GLY A 49 -16.98 -4.66 -11.62
C GLY A 49 -16.12 -5.88 -11.30
N ALA A 50 -14.79 -5.75 -11.27
CA ALA A 50 -13.88 -6.81 -10.88
C ALA A 50 -13.58 -6.80 -9.37
N MET A 51 -13.73 -5.68 -8.68
CA MET A 51 -13.39 -5.55 -7.26
C MET A 51 -14.05 -6.62 -6.38
N PRO A 52 -15.39 -6.86 -6.44
CA PRO A 52 -16.00 -7.87 -5.59
C PRO A 52 -15.49 -9.29 -5.87
N LYS A 53 -15.14 -9.59 -7.13
CA LYS A 53 -14.60 -10.90 -7.51
C LYS A 53 -13.25 -11.14 -6.84
N PHE A 54 -12.36 -10.15 -6.88
CA PHE A 54 -11.07 -10.23 -6.21
C PHE A 54 -11.21 -10.23 -4.68
N GLY A 55 -12.09 -9.41 -4.11
CA GLY A 55 -12.40 -9.42 -2.68
C GLY A 55 -12.87 -10.80 -2.21
N THR A 56 -13.87 -11.40 -2.88
CA THR A 56 -14.32 -12.76 -2.59
C THR A 56 -13.19 -13.78 -2.73
N PHE A 57 -12.37 -13.68 -3.77
CA PHE A 57 -11.23 -14.58 -3.98
C PHE A 57 -10.21 -14.50 -2.84
N PHE A 58 -9.75 -13.30 -2.46
CA PHE A 58 -8.79 -13.12 -1.37
C PHE A 58 -9.37 -13.56 -0.02
N LYS A 59 -10.65 -13.25 0.23
CA LYS A 59 -11.35 -13.70 1.44
C LYS A 59 -11.44 -15.23 1.51
N ALA A 60 -11.70 -15.91 0.40
CA ALA A 60 -11.70 -17.37 0.33
C ALA A 60 -10.33 -18.00 0.60
N LEU A 61 -9.24 -17.27 0.32
CA LEU A 61 -7.87 -17.66 0.68
C LEU A 61 -7.51 -17.33 2.14
N GLY A 62 -8.43 -16.76 2.92
CA GLY A 62 -8.23 -16.43 4.33
C GLY A 62 -7.54 -15.10 4.59
N LEU A 63 -7.42 -14.22 3.59
CA LEU A 63 -6.85 -12.89 3.75
C LEU A 63 -7.89 -11.93 4.31
N LYS A 64 -7.44 -10.94 5.10
CA LYS A 64 -8.25 -9.78 5.43
C LYS A 64 -8.39 -8.89 4.20
N THR A 65 -9.60 -8.46 3.88
CA THR A 65 -9.93 -7.79 2.62
C THR A 65 -10.40 -6.36 2.84
N PHE A 66 -9.83 -5.42 2.11
CA PHE A 66 -10.16 -4.00 2.18
C PHE A 66 -10.48 -3.50 0.77
N SER A 67 -11.46 -2.63 0.63
CA SER A 67 -11.74 -1.94 -0.64
C SER A 67 -11.62 -0.44 -0.47
N PHE A 68 -11.15 0.24 -1.52
CA PHE A 68 -11.18 1.70 -1.64
C PHE A 68 -11.56 2.08 -3.06
N TYR A 69 -12.73 2.70 -3.23
CA TYR A 69 -13.28 3.04 -4.54
C TYR A 69 -14.29 4.18 -4.47
N ASP A 70 -14.68 4.66 -5.64
CA ASP A 70 -15.54 5.81 -5.77
C ASP A 70 -17.05 5.51 -5.65
N SER A 71 -17.81 6.56 -5.31
CA SER A 71 -19.27 6.47 -5.24
C SER A 71 -19.84 6.55 -6.64
N MET A 72 -20.63 5.53 -6.99
CA MET A 72 -21.42 5.53 -8.21
C MET A 72 -22.83 5.02 -7.90
N PRO A 73 -23.86 5.45 -8.66
CA PRO A 73 -25.19 4.90 -8.52
C PRO A 73 -25.23 3.40 -8.82
N ARG A 74 -25.52 2.58 -7.81
CA ARG A 74 -25.62 1.12 -7.93
C ARG A 74 -26.96 0.61 -7.38
N PRO A 75 -27.59 -0.39 -8.01
CA PRO A 75 -28.70 -1.12 -7.41
C PRO A 75 -28.27 -1.78 -6.08
N PRO A 76 -29.19 -1.95 -5.11
CA PRO A 76 -28.87 -2.54 -3.81
C PRO A 76 -28.18 -3.91 -3.89
N GLU A 77 -28.57 -4.74 -4.87
CA GLU A 77 -27.99 -6.06 -5.10
C GLU A 77 -26.51 -5.99 -5.44
N LYS A 78 -26.10 -5.02 -6.28
CA LYS A 78 -24.69 -4.82 -6.63
C LYS A 78 -23.90 -4.31 -5.43
N LYS A 79 -24.47 -3.38 -4.66
CA LYS A 79 -23.81 -2.85 -3.45
C LYS A 79 -23.57 -3.95 -2.41
N LYS A 80 -24.51 -4.90 -2.29
CA LYS A 80 -24.37 -6.06 -1.40
C LYS A 80 -23.13 -6.89 -1.72
N LEU A 81 -22.80 -7.08 -3.01
CA LEU A 81 -21.61 -7.82 -3.43
C LEU A 81 -20.31 -7.22 -2.88
N PHE A 82 -20.19 -5.90 -2.82
CA PHE A 82 -19.04 -5.23 -2.23
C PHE A 82 -18.97 -5.46 -0.72
N THR A 83 -20.06 -5.18 -0.02
CA THR A 83 -20.13 -5.36 1.44
C THR A 83 -19.88 -6.79 1.90
N GLU A 84 -20.22 -7.79 1.06
CA GLU A 84 -19.94 -9.20 1.34
C GLU A 84 -18.50 -9.60 0.96
N ALA A 85 -17.94 -8.99 -0.09
CA ALA A 85 -16.59 -9.27 -0.57
C ALA A 85 -15.50 -8.74 0.36
N PHE A 86 -15.71 -7.60 1.03
CA PHE A 86 -14.68 -6.94 1.85
C PHE A 86 -14.95 -7.01 3.36
N ASP A 87 -13.90 -6.98 4.18
CA ASP A 87 -14.02 -6.84 5.64
C ASP A 87 -14.15 -5.37 6.04
N VAL A 88 -13.47 -4.49 5.31
CA VAL A 88 -13.58 -3.03 5.41
C VAL A 88 -13.91 -2.52 4.03
N ASP A 89 -15.11 -1.99 3.88
CA ASP A 89 -15.65 -1.52 2.60
C ASP A 89 -15.63 0.02 2.56
N CYS A 90 -14.72 0.61 1.79
CA CYS A 90 -14.60 2.07 1.69
C CYS A 90 -15.05 2.58 0.32
N GLU A 91 -16.35 2.87 0.22
CA GLU A 91 -16.93 3.68 -0.85
C GLU A 91 -16.89 5.16 -0.45
N HIS A 92 -16.03 5.96 -1.08
CA HIS A 92 -15.93 7.38 -0.75
C HIS A 92 -16.96 8.23 -1.49
N VAL A 93 -17.34 9.37 -0.93
CA VAL A 93 -18.49 10.18 -1.42
C VAL A 93 -18.31 10.83 -2.80
N HIS A 94 -17.08 10.91 -3.30
CA HIS A 94 -16.77 11.60 -4.55
C HIS A 94 -16.85 10.67 -5.77
N ALA A 95 -17.18 11.24 -6.94
CA ALA A 95 -17.19 10.54 -8.23
C ALA A 95 -15.80 10.65 -8.90
N GLY A 96 -15.00 9.61 -8.71
CA GLY A 96 -13.58 9.53 -9.05
C GLY A 96 -12.64 10.00 -7.94
N PHE A 97 -11.47 9.38 -7.88
CA PHE A 97 -10.44 9.69 -6.88
C PHE A 97 -9.81 11.07 -7.09
N GLU A 98 -9.74 11.56 -8.32
CA GLU A 98 -9.24 12.90 -8.60
C GLU A 98 -10.21 13.97 -8.05
N ALA A 99 -11.52 13.67 -7.98
CA ALA A 99 -12.52 14.52 -7.33
C ALA A 99 -12.25 14.63 -5.83
N LEU A 100 -11.97 13.48 -5.20
CA LEU A 100 -11.62 13.39 -3.80
C LEU A 100 -10.39 14.26 -3.51
N ILE A 101 -9.32 14.08 -4.29
CA ILE A 101 -8.07 14.84 -4.13
C ILE A 101 -8.31 16.35 -4.15
N VAL A 102 -8.97 16.89 -5.18
CA VAL A 102 -9.16 18.36 -5.30
C VAL A 102 -10.19 18.94 -4.32
N SER A 103 -11.04 18.07 -3.77
CA SER A 103 -12.01 18.45 -2.74
C SER A 103 -11.34 18.55 -1.38
N GLU A 104 -10.47 17.59 -1.06
CA GLU A 104 -9.95 17.35 0.27
C GLU A 104 -8.55 17.93 0.54
N MET A 105 -7.76 18.20 -0.50
CA MET A 105 -6.43 18.80 -0.34
C MET A 105 -6.45 20.33 -0.42
N SER A 106 -5.46 20.97 0.21
CA SER A 106 -5.33 22.43 0.19
C SER A 106 -4.98 22.96 -1.20
N LEU A 107 -5.48 24.14 -1.53
CA LEU A 107 -5.21 24.79 -2.81
C LEU A 107 -3.72 25.10 -3.00
N ASP A 108 -3.03 25.48 -1.93
CA ASP A 108 -1.59 25.74 -1.96
C ASP A 108 -0.81 24.49 -2.33
N ARG A 109 -1.21 23.32 -1.80
CA ARG A 109 -0.57 22.05 -2.13
C ARG A 109 -0.84 21.61 -3.57
N LEU A 110 -2.07 21.78 -4.05
CA LEU A 110 -2.45 21.51 -5.43
C LEU A 110 -1.67 22.42 -6.40
N TRP A 111 -1.55 23.71 -6.09
CA TRP A 111 -0.76 24.64 -6.90
C TRP A 111 0.71 24.28 -6.91
N ALA A 112 1.31 24.03 -5.75
CA ALA A 112 2.73 23.68 -5.66
C ALA A 112 3.07 22.40 -6.42
N PHE A 113 2.14 21.43 -6.49
CA PHE A 113 2.29 20.25 -7.35
C PHE A 113 2.26 20.59 -8.85
N LEU A 114 1.30 21.40 -9.29
CA LEU A 114 1.23 21.81 -10.70
C LEU A 114 2.45 22.64 -11.11
N ASP A 115 2.90 23.53 -10.23
CA ASP A 115 4.09 24.35 -10.45
C ASP A 115 5.37 23.51 -10.53
N ASP A 116 5.47 22.48 -9.69
CA ASP A 116 6.55 21.49 -9.73
C ASP A 116 6.56 20.70 -11.05
N LEU A 117 5.40 20.20 -11.51
CA LEU A 117 5.28 19.54 -12.82
C LEU A 117 5.73 20.45 -13.96
N ARG A 118 5.30 21.73 -13.93
CA ARG A 118 5.68 22.73 -14.93
C ARG A 118 7.17 23.03 -14.91
N THR A 119 7.77 23.14 -13.72
CA THR A 119 9.17 23.52 -13.55
C THR A 119 10.12 22.38 -13.92
N THR A 120 9.73 21.14 -13.63
CA THR A 120 10.49 19.94 -13.99
C THR A 120 10.30 19.53 -15.45
N GLY A 121 9.25 20.02 -16.12
CA GLY A 121 8.90 19.62 -17.49
C GLY A 121 8.17 18.28 -17.58
N ASP A 122 7.79 17.72 -16.43
CA ASP A 122 7.09 16.43 -16.32
C ASP A 122 5.57 16.56 -16.56
N ASN A 123 5.09 17.76 -16.90
CA ASN A 123 3.70 18.02 -17.26
C ASN A 123 3.31 17.45 -18.64
N GLY A 124 4.26 16.88 -19.41
CA GLY A 124 4.00 16.31 -20.73
C GLY A 124 3.33 17.33 -21.66
N ASN A 125 2.21 16.94 -22.28
CA ASN A 125 1.41 17.84 -23.13
C ASN A 125 0.39 18.69 -22.34
N PHE A 126 0.29 18.50 -21.03
CA PHE A 126 -0.66 19.23 -20.20
C PHE A 126 -0.17 20.67 -19.98
N THR A 127 -1.01 21.65 -20.31
CA THR A 127 -0.63 23.07 -20.18
C THR A 127 -0.90 23.58 -18.78
N ILE A 128 0.14 24.04 -18.09
CA ILE A 128 0.06 24.64 -16.76
C ILE A 128 0.43 26.13 -16.88
N PRO A 129 -0.44 27.06 -16.45
CA PRO A 129 -0.15 28.48 -16.54
C PRO A 129 1.03 28.87 -15.65
N ALA A 130 1.78 29.91 -16.03
CA ALA A 130 2.89 30.43 -15.23
C ALA A 130 2.43 31.17 -13.96
N VAL A 131 1.18 31.63 -13.94
CA VAL A 131 0.58 32.35 -12.82
C VAL A 131 -0.54 31.49 -12.23
N ARG A 132 -0.60 31.43 -10.90
CA ARG A 132 -1.67 30.72 -10.18
C ARG A 132 -3.04 31.29 -10.59
N PRO A 133 -3.95 30.45 -11.10
CA PRO A 133 -5.30 30.89 -11.44
C PRO A 133 -6.15 31.13 -10.19
N SER A 134 -7.40 31.57 -10.38
CA SER A 134 -8.37 31.69 -9.29
C SER A 134 -8.61 30.34 -8.61
N ASP A 135 -9.03 30.34 -7.35
CA ASP A 135 -9.24 29.10 -6.58
C ASP A 135 -10.20 28.10 -7.27
N PRO A 136 -11.36 28.52 -7.83
CA PRO A 136 -12.22 27.60 -8.59
C PRO A 136 -11.54 27.03 -9.83
N ASP A 137 -10.75 27.84 -10.54
CA ASP A 137 -10.07 27.41 -11.77
C ASP A 137 -8.86 26.54 -11.46
N LEU A 138 -8.19 26.76 -10.33
CA LEU A 138 -7.13 25.92 -9.82
C LEU A 138 -7.63 24.50 -9.52
N LYS A 139 -8.79 24.36 -8.86
CA LYS A 139 -9.38 23.03 -8.63
C LYS A 139 -9.71 22.31 -9.93
N LYS A 140 -10.29 23.02 -10.91
CA LYS A 140 -10.60 22.46 -12.24
C LYS A 140 -9.32 22.04 -12.98
N LEU A 141 -8.28 22.88 -12.93
CA LEU A 141 -6.99 22.60 -13.55
C LEU A 141 -6.33 21.37 -12.92
N ALA A 142 -6.26 21.31 -11.58
CA ALA A 142 -5.71 20.17 -10.85
C ALA A 142 -6.49 18.89 -11.14
N ARG A 143 -7.83 18.97 -11.18
CA ARG A 143 -8.68 17.83 -11.53
C ARG A 143 -8.38 17.33 -12.93
N SER A 144 -8.34 18.24 -13.90
CA SER A 144 -8.06 17.90 -15.30
C SER A 144 -6.65 17.34 -15.50
N ALA A 145 -5.67 17.81 -14.73
CA ALA A 145 -4.30 17.31 -14.76
C ALA A 145 -4.25 15.85 -14.31
N LEU A 146 -4.92 15.51 -13.21
CA LEU A 146 -4.97 14.16 -12.66
C LEU A 146 -5.78 13.22 -13.56
N ASP A 147 -6.95 13.66 -14.06
CA ASP A 147 -7.81 12.86 -14.95
C ASP A 147 -7.12 12.53 -16.28
N GLY A 148 -6.36 13.49 -16.85
CA GLY A 148 -5.68 13.32 -18.14
C GLY A 148 -4.42 12.43 -18.08
N SER A 149 -3.98 12.08 -16.88
CA SER A 149 -2.68 11.44 -16.61
C SER A 149 -2.83 10.20 -15.73
N LYS A 150 -3.96 9.49 -15.84
CA LYS A 150 -4.20 8.22 -15.13
C LYS A 150 -3.06 7.23 -15.39
N GLY A 151 -2.54 6.64 -14.33
CA GLY A 151 -1.39 5.73 -14.40
C GLY A 151 -0.01 6.39 -14.57
N ALA A 152 0.08 7.71 -14.82
CA ALA A 152 1.36 8.43 -14.91
C ALA A 152 2.01 8.69 -13.52
N GLY A 153 1.37 8.26 -12.44
CA GLY A 153 1.88 8.42 -11.07
C GLY A 153 1.74 9.84 -10.50
N TRP A 154 0.99 10.73 -11.16
CA TRP A 154 0.85 12.13 -10.73
C TRP A 154 0.19 12.29 -9.36
N ALA A 155 -0.84 11.49 -9.06
CA ALA A 155 -1.44 11.46 -7.71
C ALA A 155 -0.43 11.00 -6.65
N ALA A 156 0.40 10.00 -6.98
CA ALA A 156 1.46 9.52 -6.11
C ALA A 156 2.52 10.60 -5.87
N ARG A 157 2.96 11.33 -6.90
CA ARG A 157 3.88 12.47 -6.78
C ARG A 157 3.31 13.60 -5.92
N LEU A 158 2.04 13.93 -6.11
CA LEU A 158 1.34 14.91 -5.27
C LEU A 158 1.38 14.48 -3.80
N PHE A 159 1.11 13.20 -3.50
CA PHE A 159 1.16 12.68 -2.13
C PHE A 159 2.59 12.66 -1.58
N GLU A 160 3.58 12.31 -2.39
CA GLU A 160 5.00 12.29 -2.02
C GLU A 160 5.44 13.69 -1.54
N GLY A 161 5.08 14.73 -2.30
CA GLY A 161 5.36 16.13 -1.97
C GLY A 161 4.49 16.75 -0.88
N SER A 162 3.56 16.00 -0.29
CA SER A 162 2.66 16.47 0.78
C SER A 162 3.20 16.14 2.17
N THR A 163 2.72 16.81 3.22
CA THR A 163 2.82 16.33 4.60
C THR A 163 1.62 15.43 4.92
N VAL A 164 1.69 14.67 6.02
CA VAL A 164 0.55 13.81 6.44
C VAL A 164 -0.73 14.62 6.67
N ALA A 165 -0.61 15.86 7.17
CA ALA A 165 -1.74 16.75 7.40
C ALA A 165 -2.37 17.31 6.10
N GLU A 166 -1.63 17.28 4.99
CA GLU A 166 -2.10 17.73 3.68
C GLU A 166 -2.71 16.61 2.84
N LEU A 167 -2.49 15.34 3.21
CA LEU A 167 -3.10 14.20 2.53
C LEU A 167 -4.62 14.18 2.73
N PRO A 168 -5.39 13.60 1.78
CA PRO A 168 -6.83 13.52 1.94
C PRO A 168 -7.24 12.76 3.23
N PRO A 169 -8.10 13.33 4.10
CA PRO A 169 -8.59 12.67 5.29
C PRO A 169 -9.32 11.36 4.99
N THR A 170 -10.00 11.24 3.85
CA THR A 170 -10.63 9.97 3.45
C THR A 170 -9.58 8.87 3.23
N VAL A 171 -8.47 9.19 2.55
CA VAL A 171 -7.37 8.24 2.33
C VAL A 171 -6.69 7.86 3.64
N THR A 172 -6.33 8.84 4.46
CA THR A 172 -5.64 8.56 5.74
C THR A 172 -6.55 7.85 6.75
N GLY A 173 -7.84 8.17 6.77
CA GLY A 173 -8.85 7.50 7.59
C GLY A 173 -9.07 6.04 7.18
N PHE A 174 -9.09 5.76 5.88
CA PHE A 174 -9.11 4.38 5.37
C PHE A 174 -7.85 3.61 5.78
N LEU A 175 -6.67 4.15 5.52
CA LEU A 175 -5.40 3.48 5.84
C LEU A 175 -5.25 3.19 7.33
N LYS A 176 -5.72 4.08 8.21
CA LYS A 176 -5.76 3.81 9.67
C LYS A 176 -6.61 2.59 10.03
N GLN A 177 -7.71 2.33 9.32
CA GLN A 177 -8.48 1.10 9.50
C GLN A 177 -7.72 -0.14 9.03
N VAL A 178 -6.95 -0.01 7.95
CA VAL A 178 -6.04 -1.08 7.47
C VAL A 178 -4.98 -1.37 8.53
N PHE A 179 -4.27 -0.37 9.02
CA PHE A 179 -3.24 -0.54 10.06
C PHE A 179 -3.80 -1.16 11.34
N ALA A 180 -5.01 -0.77 11.76
CA ALA A 180 -5.65 -1.34 12.94
C ALA A 180 -5.90 -2.85 12.84
N ALA A 181 -6.01 -3.40 11.63
CA ALA A 181 -6.13 -4.84 11.40
C ALA A 181 -4.81 -5.60 11.51
N PHE A 182 -3.68 -4.89 11.50
CA PHE A 182 -2.32 -5.45 11.55
C PHE A 182 -1.51 -4.82 12.70
N PRO A 183 -1.89 -5.05 13.96
CA PRO A 183 -1.18 -4.47 15.09
C PRO A 183 0.27 -4.95 15.13
N LYS A 184 1.17 -4.04 15.50
CA LYS A 184 2.60 -4.33 15.67
C LYS A 184 2.79 -5.47 16.70
N PRO A 185 3.55 -6.52 16.36
CA PRO A 185 3.89 -7.56 17.33
C PRO A 185 4.60 -6.98 18.54
N ALA A 186 4.37 -7.54 19.73
CA ALA A 186 5.12 -7.15 20.92
C ALA A 186 6.62 -7.42 20.71
N ASP A 187 7.47 -6.51 21.19
CA ASP A 187 8.91 -6.71 21.18
C ASP A 187 9.25 -7.98 21.96
N ILE A 188 9.97 -8.90 21.31
CA ILE A 188 10.49 -10.09 22.00
C ILE A 188 11.65 -9.60 22.87
N PRO A 189 11.63 -9.80 24.20
CA PRO A 189 12.77 -9.47 25.04
C PRO A 189 13.98 -10.28 24.57
N VAL A 190 15.04 -9.58 24.17
CA VAL A 190 16.32 -10.22 23.82
C VAL A 190 17.02 -10.63 25.11
N GLU A 191 16.56 -11.72 25.72
CA GLU A 191 17.34 -12.46 26.70
C GLU A 191 17.62 -13.85 26.11
N VAL A 192 18.89 -14.25 26.15
CA VAL A 192 19.47 -15.53 25.69
C VAL A 192 19.88 -15.62 24.21
N ALA A 193 21.07 -15.08 23.90
CA ALA A 193 21.98 -15.67 22.90
C ALA A 193 23.46 -15.34 23.18
N VAL A 194 23.90 -15.39 24.44
CA VAL A 194 25.33 -15.40 24.78
C VAL A 194 25.60 -16.56 25.74
N ALA A 195 25.36 -17.79 25.28
CA ALA A 195 25.82 -19.00 25.95
C ALA A 195 25.97 -20.14 24.94
N ALA A 196 26.83 -19.97 23.95
CA ALA A 196 27.39 -21.09 23.21
C ALA A 196 28.91 -20.93 23.21
N ALA A 197 29.56 -21.44 24.26
CA ALA A 197 30.99 -21.63 24.27
C ALA A 197 31.38 -22.61 23.14
N PRO A 198 32.49 -22.40 22.42
CA PRO A 198 32.89 -23.30 21.35
C PRO A 198 33.33 -24.64 21.93
N ALA A 199 32.70 -25.72 21.47
CA ALA A 199 33.11 -27.08 21.80
C ALA A 199 34.51 -27.37 21.21
N LYS A 200 35.42 -27.89 22.05
CA LYS A 200 36.75 -28.35 21.63
C LYS A 200 36.63 -29.49 20.61
N PRO A 201 37.47 -29.54 19.55
CA PRO A 201 37.51 -30.67 18.64
C PRO A 201 38.04 -31.93 19.34
N ALA A 202 37.36 -33.06 19.15
CA ALA A 202 37.81 -34.38 19.58
C ALA A 202 38.88 -34.93 18.62
N LEU A 203 39.96 -35.47 19.19
CA LEU A 203 41.04 -36.16 18.45
C LEU A 203 40.54 -37.48 17.83
N PRO A 204 41.07 -37.92 16.67
CA PRO A 204 40.70 -39.19 16.07
C PRO A 204 41.34 -40.37 16.81
N VAL A 205 40.55 -41.41 17.04
CA VAL A 205 40.96 -42.69 17.63
C VAL A 205 41.72 -43.51 16.58
N ALA A 206 42.92 -43.97 16.94
CA ALA A 206 43.78 -44.79 16.09
C ALA A 206 43.18 -46.18 15.82
N GLY A 207 43.21 -46.59 14.55
CA GLY A 207 42.70 -47.87 14.05
C GLY A 207 43.47 -49.09 14.57
N GLY A 208 42.72 -50.16 14.82
CA GLY A 208 43.20 -51.43 15.35
C GLY A 208 44.08 -52.22 14.38
N ALA A 209 45.04 -52.93 14.98
CA ALA A 209 45.96 -53.85 14.31
C ALA A 209 45.24 -55.13 13.85
N ALA A 210 45.52 -55.55 12.61
CA ALA A 210 45.09 -56.83 12.05
C ALA A 210 46.10 -57.94 12.42
N ALA A 211 45.60 -59.08 12.91
CA ALA A 211 46.38 -60.30 13.15
C ALA A 211 46.41 -61.21 11.90
N PRO A 212 47.49 -61.98 11.67
CA PRO A 212 47.67 -62.78 10.45
C PRO A 212 46.95 -64.14 10.50
N PRO A 213 46.69 -64.79 9.34
CA PRO A 213 45.99 -66.07 9.27
C PRO A 213 46.92 -67.27 9.54
N ALA A 214 46.34 -68.35 10.10
CA ALA A 214 46.98 -69.63 10.38
C ALA A 214 47.09 -70.52 9.12
N PRO A 215 48.05 -71.48 9.06
CA PRO A 215 48.32 -72.28 7.87
C PRO A 215 47.35 -73.46 7.73
N ALA A 216 47.00 -73.81 6.49
CA ALA A 216 46.26 -75.02 6.14
C ALA A 216 47.23 -76.19 5.86
N ALA A 217 46.80 -77.39 6.26
CA ALA A 217 47.40 -78.68 5.91
C ALA A 217 46.96 -79.14 4.52
#